data_AF-A0A3M1UAH1-F1
#
_entry.id   AF-A0A3M1UAH1-F1
#
_cell.length_a   1.000
_cell.length_b   1.000
_cell.length_c   1.000
_cell.angle_alpha   90.00
_cell.angle_beta   90.00
_cell.angle_gamma   90.00
#
_symmetry.space_group_name_H-M   'P 1'
#
loop_
_entity.id
_entity.type
_entity.pdbx_description
1 polymer ?
#
loop_
_entity_poly.entity_id
_entity_poly.type
_entity_poly.pdbx_seq_one_letter_code
_entity_poly.pdbx_strand_id
1 'polypeptide(L)'
;MKTLFRLLTVLAALSALAFLATFAIEGSYASRAKLIQRVSVDPALAALGDEGTPIGEPALMIVDDPKAFLGKQTPDGAEMVSETYLQEHKVYPLQLKTVRYVAGLVRLGSGAAAVLLGLAAVFARKRSVRPEASKSAA
;
A
#
# COMPACT_ATOMS: atom_id res chain seq x y z
N MET A 1 29.08 1.22 -24.03
CA MET A 1 28.50 0.18 -23.14
C MET A 1 28.53 0.51 -21.64
N LYS A 2 29.54 1.24 -21.11
CA LYS A 2 29.62 1.62 -19.68
C LYS A 2 28.39 2.41 -19.18
N THR A 3 27.86 3.34 -19.97
CA THR A 3 26.68 4.16 -19.62
C THR A 3 25.40 3.32 -19.50
N LEU A 4 25.19 2.38 -20.43
CA LEU A 4 24.04 1.46 -20.41
C LEU A 4 24.06 0.56 -19.17
N PHE A 5 25.22 0.00 -18.83
CA PHE A 5 25.37 -0.80 -17.61
C PHE A 5 25.00 0.01 -16.36
N ARG A 6 25.56 1.23 -16.21
CA ARG A 6 25.25 2.12 -15.08
C ARG A 6 23.75 2.42 -14.98
N LEU A 7 23.12 2.74 -16.11
CA LEU A 7 21.69 3.03 -16.15
C LEU A 7 20.85 1.83 -15.69
N LEU A 8 21.12 0.63 -16.22
CA LEU A 8 20.41 -0.59 -15.83
C LEU A 8 20.60 -0.90 -14.34
N THR A 9 21.81 -0.73 -13.80
CA THR A 9 22.08 -0.96 -12.37
C THR A 9 21.35 0.04 -11.49
N VAL A 10 21.33 1.33 -11.85
CA VAL A 10 20.59 2.36 -11.09
C VAL A 10 19.10 2.07 -11.10
N LEU A 11 18.52 1.75 -12.26
CA LEU A 11 17.09 1.42 -12.34
C LEU A 11 16.75 0.13 -11.57
N ALA A 12 17.60 -0.88 -11.63
CA ALA A 12 17.43 -2.10 -10.83
C ALA A 12 17.47 -1.79 -9.32
N ALA A 13 18.41 -0.94 -8.88
CA ALA A 13 18.52 -0.52 -7.49
C ALA A 13 17.29 0.29 -7.03
N LEU A 14 16.81 1.23 -7.84
CA LEU A 14 15.58 1.99 -7.54
C LEU A 14 14.35 1.08 -7.48
N SER A 15 14.27 0.09 -8.37
CA SER A 15 13.18 -0.89 -8.37
C SER A 15 13.22 -1.77 -7.12
N ALA A 16 14.41 -2.20 -6.69
CA ALA A 16 14.59 -2.93 -5.44
C ALA A 16 14.26 -2.06 -4.21
N LEU A 17 14.62 -0.78 -4.22
CA LEU A 17 14.27 0.16 -3.16
C LEU A 17 12.75 0.35 -3.08
N ALA A 18 12.08 0.54 -4.22
CA ALA A 18 10.63 0.64 -4.28
C ALA A 18 9.95 -0.64 -3.74
N PHE A 19 10.47 -1.82 -4.10
CA PHE A 19 10.01 -3.10 -3.56
C PHE A 19 10.09 -3.13 -2.03
N LEU A 20 11.23 -2.76 -1.46
CA LEU A 20 11.42 -2.73 0.00
C LEU A 20 10.52 -1.69 0.69
N ALA A 21 10.36 -0.52 0.08
CA ALA A 21 9.52 0.55 0.60
C ALA A 21 8.05 0.11 0.75
N THR A 22 7.55 -0.80 -0.10
CA THR A 22 6.17 -1.31 0.03
C THR A 22 5.91 -1.96 1.38
N PHE A 23 6.87 -2.67 1.97
CA PHE A 23 6.70 -3.33 3.28
C PHE A 23 6.60 -2.31 4.41
N ALA A 24 7.45 -1.28 4.39
CA ALA A 24 7.41 -0.21 5.37
C ALA A 24 6.11 0.60 5.30
N ILE A 25 5.67 0.94 4.09
CA ILE A 25 4.43 1.69 3.85
C ILE A 25 3.21 0.86 4.30
N GLU A 26 3.11 -0.40 3.87
CA GLU A 26 2.03 -1.29 4.27
C GLU A 26 1.98 -1.46 5.80
N GLY A 27 3.13 -1.67 6.44
CA GLY A 27 3.24 -1.77 7.90
C GLY A 27 2.76 -0.52 8.63
N SER A 28 3.10 0.66 8.11
CA SER A 28 2.66 1.95 8.69
C SER A 28 1.16 2.20 8.54
N TYR A 29 0.50 1.66 7.51
CA TYR A 29 -0.96 1.72 7.41
C TYR A 29 -1.62 0.65 8.28
N ALA A 30 -1.05 -0.55 8.34
CA ALA A 30 -1.56 -1.64 9.16
C ALA A 30 -1.56 -1.29 10.65
N SER A 31 -0.54 -0.58 11.15
CA SER A 31 -0.46 -0.14 12.56
C SER A 31 -1.52 0.89 12.95
N ARG A 32 -2.10 1.59 11.98
CA ARG A 32 -3.17 2.59 12.21
C ARG A 32 -4.56 2.04 11.90
N ALA A 33 -4.65 0.83 11.36
CA ALA A 33 -5.92 0.21 11.02
C ALA A 33 -6.62 -0.27 12.28
N LYS A 34 -7.91 0.03 12.37
CA LYS A 34 -8.79 -0.43 13.43
C LYS A 34 -9.93 -1.23 12.82
N LEU A 35 -10.49 -2.17 13.58
CA LEU A 35 -11.72 -2.84 13.19
C LEU A 35 -12.87 -1.86 13.37
N ILE A 36 -13.49 -1.43 12.28
CA ILE A 36 -14.49 -0.37 12.28
C ILE A 36 -15.81 -0.91 11.75
N GLN A 37 -16.90 -0.66 12.49
CA GLN A 37 -18.27 -0.79 12.02
C GLN A 37 -18.79 0.62 11.70
N ARG A 38 -19.19 0.84 10.45
CA ARG A 38 -19.85 2.09 10.07
C ARG A 38 -21.31 2.00 10.45
N VAL A 39 -21.86 3.09 10.99
CA VAL A 39 -23.25 3.17 11.41
C VAL A 39 -23.90 4.44 10.89
N SER A 40 -25.15 4.32 10.44
CA SER A 40 -26.02 5.46 10.16
C SER A 40 -26.70 5.86 11.46
N VAL A 41 -26.42 7.07 11.95
CA VAL A 41 -27.09 7.62 13.12
C VAL A 41 -28.14 8.61 12.63
N ASP A 42 -29.41 8.40 13.00
CA ASP A 42 -30.44 9.40 12.77
C ASP A 42 -30.23 10.55 13.78
N PRO A 43 -29.99 11.79 13.32
CA PRO A 43 -29.80 12.95 14.21
C PRO A 43 -30.95 13.14 15.21
N ALA A 44 -32.19 12.78 14.83
CA ALA A 44 -33.36 12.91 15.68
C ALA A 44 -33.37 11.87 16.82
N LEU A 45 -32.76 10.70 16.61
CA LEU A 45 -32.69 9.60 17.58
C LEU A 45 -31.35 9.53 18.32
N ALA A 46 -30.33 10.23 17.83
CA ALA A 46 -29.02 10.35 18.48
C ALA A 46 -29.14 10.84 19.93
N ALA A 47 -30.04 11.80 20.18
CA ALA A 47 -30.31 12.34 21.52
C ALA A 47 -31.00 11.34 22.46
N LEU A 48 -31.61 10.28 21.91
CA LEU A 48 -32.28 9.21 22.65
C LEU A 48 -31.37 8.00 22.92
N GLY A 49 -30.10 8.08 22.52
CA GLY A 49 -29.11 7.03 22.76
C GLY A 49 -29.08 5.93 21.71
N ASP A 50 -29.71 6.13 20.55
CA ASP A 50 -29.65 5.20 19.42
C ASP A 50 -28.20 4.82 19.08
N GLU A 51 -27.95 3.53 18.89
CA GLU A 51 -26.64 2.98 18.55
C GLU A 51 -26.37 3.06 17.05
N GLY A 52 -27.40 3.42 16.27
CA GLY A 52 -27.33 3.59 14.83
C GLY A 52 -27.52 2.27 14.09
N THR A 53 -27.91 2.37 12.81
CA THR A 53 -28.08 1.21 11.93
C THR A 53 -26.73 0.84 11.31
N PRO A 54 -26.23 -0.40 11.45
CA PRO A 54 -24.96 -0.81 10.86
C PRO A 54 -25.00 -0.78 9.33
N ILE A 55 -23.93 -0.29 8.71
CA ILE A 55 -23.75 -0.20 7.26
C ILE A 55 -22.66 -1.18 6.83
N GLY A 56 -23.10 -2.28 6.22
CA GLY A 56 -22.21 -3.36 5.81
C GLY A 56 -21.53 -4.04 7.00
N GLU A 57 -20.55 -4.89 6.71
CA GLU A 57 -19.81 -5.64 7.73
C GLU A 57 -18.65 -4.84 8.33
N PRO A 58 -18.22 -5.15 9.57
CA PRO A 58 -17.01 -4.60 10.16
C PRO A 58 -15.80 -4.87 9.28
N ALA A 59 -14.93 -3.88 9.11
CA ALA A 59 -13.69 -4.06 8.35
C ALA A 59 -12.51 -3.29 8.95
N LEU A 60 -11.30 -3.78 8.70
CA LEU A 60 -10.08 -3.06 9.05
C LEU A 60 -9.93 -1.82 8.18
N MET A 61 -10.04 -0.66 8.81
CA MET A 61 -10.04 0.65 8.16
C MET A 61 -9.15 1.62 8.91
N ILE A 62 -8.55 2.55 8.18
CA ILE A 62 -7.85 3.72 8.72
C ILE A 62 -8.78 4.92 8.60
N VAL A 63 -9.02 5.59 9.72
CA VAL A 63 -9.78 6.85 9.81
C VAL A 63 -8.91 7.84 10.55
N ASP A 64 -8.49 8.91 9.87
CA ASP A 64 -7.54 9.88 10.43
C ASP A 64 -8.21 10.89 11.39
N ASP A 65 -9.53 11.09 11.29
CA ASP A 65 -10.27 12.00 12.17
C ASP A 65 -10.86 11.25 13.40
N PRO A 66 -10.35 11.48 14.61
CA PRO A 66 -10.86 10.83 15.82
C PRO A 66 -12.30 11.24 16.17
N LYS A 67 -12.83 12.36 15.66
CA LYS A 67 -14.21 12.80 15.91
C LYS A 67 -15.25 11.97 15.17
N ALA A 68 -14.83 11.22 14.15
CA ALA A 68 -15.73 10.30 13.44
C ALA A 68 -16.15 9.11 14.30
N PHE A 69 -15.39 8.81 15.37
CA PHE A 69 -15.65 7.71 16.28
C PHE A 69 -16.70 8.09 17.33
N LEU A 70 -17.68 7.22 17.53
CA LEU A 70 -18.78 7.43 18.46
C LEU A 70 -18.43 7.09 19.92
N GLY A 71 -17.20 6.61 20.18
CA GLY A 71 -16.77 6.14 21.50
C GLY A 71 -17.44 4.85 21.98
N LYS A 72 -18.24 4.20 21.13
CA LYS A 72 -18.89 2.91 21.36
C LYS A 72 -18.20 1.79 20.56
N GLN A 73 -18.36 0.55 21.03
CA GLN A 73 -17.88 -0.65 20.34
C GLN A 73 -19.04 -1.63 20.12
N THR A 74 -18.98 -2.40 19.03
CA THR A 74 -19.89 -3.53 18.81
C THR A 74 -19.57 -4.68 19.79
N PRO A 75 -20.47 -5.67 19.96
CA PRO A 75 -20.18 -6.87 20.76
C PRO A 75 -18.90 -7.62 20.33
N ASP A 76 -18.56 -7.53 19.05
CA ASP A 76 -17.35 -8.13 18.45
C ASP A 76 -16.08 -7.27 18.62
N GLY A 77 -16.18 -6.14 19.33
CA GLY A 77 -15.05 -5.24 19.61
C GLY A 77 -14.71 -4.27 18.49
N ALA A 78 -15.57 -4.08 17.48
CA ALA A 78 -15.35 -3.10 16.42
C ALA A 78 -15.70 -1.69 16.91
N GLU A 79 -14.84 -0.70 16.64
CA GLU A 79 -15.14 0.69 16.94
C GLU A 79 -16.23 1.22 16.01
N MET A 80 -17.25 1.88 16.56
CA MET A 80 -18.35 2.44 15.79
C MET A 80 -17.99 3.83 15.25
N VAL A 81 -18.20 4.02 13.94
CA VAL A 81 -17.92 5.28 13.24
C VAL A 81 -19.18 5.78 12.56
N SER A 82 -19.48 7.08 12.72
CA SER A 82 -20.65 7.72 12.10
C SER A 82 -20.42 7.91 10.60
N GLU A 83 -21.25 7.26 9.77
CA GLU A 83 -21.23 7.47 8.32
C GLU A 83 -21.63 8.91 7.96
N THR A 84 -22.60 9.49 8.67
CA THR A 84 -23.03 10.88 8.47
C THR A 84 -21.87 11.84 8.68
N TYR A 85 -21.10 11.67 9.76
CA TYR A 85 -19.93 12.50 10.02
C TYR A 85 -18.87 12.37 8.91
N LEU A 86 -18.58 11.13 8.49
CA LEU A 86 -17.61 10.86 7.41
C LEU A 86 -17.99 11.57 6.11
N GLN A 87 -19.28 11.54 5.75
CA GLN A 87 -19.80 12.18 4.54
C GLN A 87 -19.77 13.71 4.64
N GLU A 88 -20.24 14.28 5.75
CA GLU A 88 -20.29 15.73 5.97
C GLU A 88 -18.88 16.35 6.00
N HIS A 89 -17.93 15.67 6.63
CA HIS A 89 -16.56 16.16 6.80
C HIS A 89 -15.61 15.67 5.70
N LYS A 90 -16.13 14.93 4.70
CA LYS A 90 -15.35 14.35 3.58
C LYS A 90 -14.16 13.52 4.07
N VAL A 91 -14.34 12.81 5.18
CA VAL A 91 -13.36 11.87 5.71
C VAL A 91 -13.62 10.53 5.05
N TYR A 92 -12.69 10.05 4.23
CA TYR A 92 -12.84 8.80 3.49
C TYR A 92 -12.02 7.70 4.16
N PRO A 93 -12.67 6.72 4.84
CA PRO A 93 -11.95 5.63 5.47
C PRO A 93 -11.18 4.82 4.43
N LEU A 94 -9.90 4.56 4.70
CA LEU A 94 -9.08 3.74 3.84
C LEU A 94 -9.13 2.29 4.31
N GLN A 95 -9.65 1.40 3.49
CA GLN A 95 -9.70 -0.03 3.82
C GLN A 95 -8.31 -0.64 3.73
N LEU A 96 -7.85 -1.31 4.81
CA LEU A 96 -6.53 -1.94 4.86
C LEU A 96 -6.37 -3.00 3.76
N LYS A 97 -7.44 -3.71 3.40
CA LYS A 97 -7.40 -4.68 2.29
C LYS A 97 -7.03 -4.04 0.95
N THR A 98 -7.50 -2.82 0.70
CA THR A 98 -7.17 -2.07 -0.52
C THR A 98 -5.71 -1.62 -0.50
N VAL A 99 -5.21 -1.17 0.66
CA VAL A 99 -3.80 -0.82 0.83
C VAL A 99 -2.91 -2.04 0.56
N ARG A 100 -3.23 -3.19 1.16
CA ARG A 100 -2.49 -4.45 0.97
C ARG A 100 -2.52 -4.90 -0.49
N TYR A 101 -3.67 -4.78 -1.15
CA TYR A 101 -3.81 -5.12 -2.56
C TYR A 101 -2.91 -4.25 -3.44
N VAL A 102 -2.98 -2.93 -3.30
CA VAL A 102 -2.16 -1.98 -4.08
C VAL A 102 -0.67 -2.16 -3.76
N ALA A 103 -0.30 -2.28 -2.49
CA ALA A 103 1.07 -2.55 -2.08
C ALA A 103 1.59 -3.86 -2.68
N GLY A 104 0.75 -4.90 -2.72
CA GLY A 104 1.04 -6.18 -3.37
C GLY A 104 1.31 -6.05 -4.87
N LEU A 105 0.47 -5.30 -5.60
CA LEU A 105 0.68 -5.03 -7.02
C LEU A 105 2.01 -4.29 -7.28
N VAL A 106 2.27 -3.23 -6.50
CA VAL A 106 3.52 -2.46 -6.61
C VAL A 106 4.73 -3.33 -6.30
N ARG A 107 4.62 -4.19 -5.27
CA ARG A 107 5.66 -5.14 -4.89
C ARG A 107 5.95 -6.14 -6.01
N LEU A 108 4.93 -6.72 -6.62
CA LEU A 108 5.13 -7.64 -7.75
C LEU A 108 5.77 -6.93 -8.95
N GLY A 109 5.29 -5.74 -9.31
CA GLY A 109 5.81 -4.97 -10.43
C GLY A 109 7.26 -4.53 -10.22
N SER A 110 7.58 -3.97 -9.06
CA SER A 110 8.93 -3.51 -8.71
C SER A 110 9.91 -4.67 -8.52
N GLY A 111 9.47 -5.79 -7.94
CA GLY A 111 10.26 -7.01 -7.82
C GLY A 111 10.62 -7.59 -9.19
N ALA A 112 9.64 -7.70 -10.09
CA ALA A 112 9.88 -8.16 -11.46
C ALA A 112 10.85 -7.23 -12.22
N ALA A 113 10.65 -5.91 -12.11
CA ALA A 113 11.54 -4.93 -12.73
C ALA A 113 12.98 -5.04 -12.20
N ALA A 114 13.16 -5.16 -10.88
CA ALA A 114 14.48 -5.32 -10.27
C ALA A 114 15.23 -6.56 -10.80
N VAL A 115 14.53 -7.69 -10.91
CA VAL A 115 15.10 -8.94 -11.46
C VAL A 115 15.48 -8.78 -12.92
N LEU A 116 14.55 -8.31 -13.76
CA LEU A 116 14.80 -8.18 -15.21
C LEU A 116 15.93 -7.21 -15.52
N LEU A 117 15.95 -6.04 -14.86
CA LEU A 117 16.98 -5.03 -15.02
C LEU A 117 18.33 -5.48 -14.45
N GLY A 118 18.32 -6.19 -13.32
CA GLY A 118 19.51 -6.80 -12.74
C GLY A 118 20.14 -7.83 -13.68
N LEU A 119 19.34 -8.74 -14.24
CA LEU A 119 19.80 -9.71 -15.23
C LEU A 119 20.34 -9.02 -16.48
N ALA A 120 19.63 -8.02 -17.02
CA ALA A 120 20.07 -7.25 -18.17
C ALA A 120 21.42 -6.55 -17.91
N ALA A 121 21.62 -5.99 -16.72
CA ALA A 121 22.89 -5.38 -16.31
C ALA A 121 24.03 -6.42 -16.29
N VAL A 122 23.78 -7.62 -15.76
CA VAL A 122 24.77 -8.71 -15.74
C VAL A 122 25.17 -9.12 -17.16
N PHE A 123 24.20 -9.28 -18.07
CA PHE A 123 24.49 -9.60 -19.48
C PHE A 123 25.25 -8.47 -20.20
N ALA A 124 24.88 -7.21 -19.96
CA ALA A 124 25.57 -6.05 -20.53
C ALA A 124 27.03 -5.96 -20.05
N ARG A 125 27.30 -6.28 -18.77
CA ARG A 125 28.65 -6.37 -18.22
C ARG A 125 29.47 -7.46 -18.90
N LYS A 126 28.91 -8.67 -19.04
CA LYS A 126 29.60 -9.81 -19.68
C LYS A 126 30.00 -9.52 -21.14
N ARG A 127 29.14 -8.83 -21.91
CA ARG A 127 29.46 -8.44 -23.29
C ARG A 127 30.50 -7.33 -23.39
N SER A 128 30.55 -6.42 -22.41
CA SER A 128 31.55 -5.33 -22.39
C SER A 128 32.97 -5.82 -22.04
N VAL A 129 33.09 -6.98 -21.37
CA VAL A 129 34.36 -7.57 -20.91
C VAL A 129 34.93 -8.60 -21.91
N ARG A 130 34.21 -8.93 -22.98
CA ARG A 130 34.73 -9.73 -24.11
C ARG A 130 35.13 -8.82 -25.30
N PRO A 131 36.22 -8.04 -25.23
CA PRO A 131 36.81 -7.50 -26.44
C PRO A 131 37.72 -8.57 -27.08
N GLU A 132 37.37 -9.00 -28.29
CA GLU A 132 38.33 -9.42 -29.31
C GLU A 132 39.34 -10.55 -29.03
N ALA A 133 38.93 -11.69 -28.47
CA ALA A 133 39.72 -12.93 -28.61
C ALA A 133 39.75 -13.50 -30.05
N SER A 134 39.46 -12.68 -31.07
CA SER A 134 39.20 -13.08 -32.46
C SER A 134 40.07 -12.34 -33.49
N LYS A 135 40.95 -11.41 -33.09
CA LYS A 135 41.81 -10.66 -34.04
C LYS A 135 43.27 -11.10 -34.11
N SER A 136 43.65 -12.19 -33.45
CA SER A 136 45.05 -12.69 -33.44
C SER A 136 45.26 -14.02 -34.18
N ALA A 137 44.39 -14.33 -35.15
CA ALA A 137 44.56 -15.47 -36.05
C ALA A 137 44.22 -15.04 -37.48
N ALA A 138 45.01 -14.12 -38.03
CA ALA A 138 45.08 -13.82 -39.46
C ALA A 138 46.54 -13.49 -39.78
#